data_AF-A0A7S3DXV7-F1
#
_entry.id   AF-A0A7S3DXV7-F1
#
_cell.length_a   1.000
_cell.length_b   1.000
_cell.length_c   1.000
_cell.angle_alpha   90.00
_cell.angle_beta   90.00
_cell.angle_gamma   90.00
#
_symmetry.space_group_name_H-M   'P 1'
#
loop_
_entity.id
_entity.type
_entity.pdbx_description
1 polymer ?
#
loop_
_entity_poly.entity_id
_entity_poly.type
_entity_poly.pdbx_seq_one_letter_code
_entity_poly.pdbx_strand_id
1 'polypeptide(L)'
;DSDEESDQEEEVDKTKYTTEQMNTLRYMMITKNREKQLDKMKEFILGDQAGQMFHMFDTSFSYDILAGFYDFKHRIYTKNTKNPAQKFDVLFAYTYQLKEYDCWMQDNEGGMEGMVKDLAGMWKRLLKNTDEKLGIDGEYTRPGVLQFLQDFKELVESAYSEPPFKFKYN
;
A
#
# COMPACT_ATOMS: atom_id res chain seq x y z
N ASP A 1 1.78 58.33 -30.25
CA ASP A 1 2.37 57.00 -30.11
C ASP A 1 1.80 56.37 -28.86
N SER A 2 0.75 55.59 -29.07
CA SER A 2 0.05 54.83 -28.04
C SER A 2 0.50 53.38 -28.19
N ASP A 3 1.35 52.92 -27.27
CA ASP A 3 1.71 51.51 -27.16
C ASP A 3 0.65 50.82 -26.28
N GLU A 4 -0.36 50.24 -26.94
CA GLU A 4 -1.26 49.26 -26.31
C GLU A 4 -0.56 47.89 -26.34
N GLU A 5 0.13 47.55 -25.25
CA GLU A 5 0.53 46.17 -24.97
C GLU A 5 -0.74 45.36 -24.68
N SER A 6 -1.14 44.52 -25.65
CA SER A 6 -2.22 43.57 -25.42
C SER A 6 -1.70 42.45 -24.52
N ASP A 7 -2.09 42.47 -23.24
CA ASP A 7 -2.03 41.33 -22.35
C ASP A 7 -2.96 40.23 -22.90
N GLN A 8 -2.41 39.34 -23.72
CA GLN A 8 -3.07 38.08 -24.06
C GLN A 8 -3.02 37.19 -22.82
N GLU A 9 -4.15 37.10 -22.11
CA GLU A 9 -4.38 36.05 -21.12
C GLU A 9 -4.20 34.69 -21.81
N GLU A 10 -3.09 34.00 -21.50
CA GLU A 10 -2.90 32.61 -21.88
C GLU A 10 -4.04 31.78 -21.26
N GLU A 11 -4.96 31.34 -22.11
CA GLU A 11 -6.00 30.39 -21.75
C GLU A 11 -5.31 29.07 -21.35
N VAL A 12 -5.16 28.85 -20.03
CA VAL A 12 -4.56 27.63 -19.50
C VAL A 12 -5.40 26.44 -19.95
N ASP A 13 -4.88 25.70 -20.92
CA ASP A 13 -5.49 24.49 -21.45
C ASP A 13 -5.80 23.48 -20.32
N LYS A 14 -7.08 23.37 -19.99
CA LYS A 14 -7.59 22.46 -18.95
C LYS A 14 -7.66 21.00 -19.44
N THR A 15 -7.21 20.70 -20.66
CA THR A 15 -7.24 19.36 -21.27
C THR A 15 -5.89 18.62 -21.20
N LYS A 16 -5.11 18.89 -20.15
CA LYS A 16 -3.79 18.28 -19.92
C LYS A 16 -3.75 16.73 -19.98
N TYR A 17 -4.89 16.05 -19.84
CA TYR A 17 -4.99 14.60 -19.92
C TYR A 17 -6.18 14.14 -20.77
N THR A 18 -5.97 13.14 -21.62
CA THR A 18 -7.03 12.50 -22.41
C THR A 18 -7.96 11.67 -21.53
N THR A 19 -9.20 11.43 -21.96
CA THR A 19 -10.14 10.52 -21.28
C THR A 19 -9.52 9.13 -21.05
N GLU A 20 -8.72 8.65 -22.00
CA GLU A 20 -7.99 7.38 -21.89
C GLU A 20 -6.92 7.41 -20.80
N GLN A 21 -6.17 8.52 -20.67
CA GLN A 21 -5.21 8.72 -19.58
C GLN A 21 -5.92 8.86 -18.23
N MET A 22 -7.07 9.53 -18.17
CA MET A 22 -7.86 9.61 -16.95
C MET A 22 -8.44 8.25 -16.55
N ASN A 23 -8.75 7.38 -17.52
CA ASN A 23 -9.25 6.01 -17.28
C ASN A 23 -8.19 5.06 -16.71
N THR A 24 -6.89 5.36 -16.84
CA THR A 24 -5.81 4.59 -16.20
C THR A 24 -5.50 5.08 -14.79
N LEU A 25 -5.91 6.31 -14.45
CA LEU A 25 -5.74 6.82 -13.09
C LEU A 25 -6.59 6.03 -12.10
N ARG A 26 -6.00 5.77 -10.95
CA ARG A 26 -6.66 5.16 -9.80
C ARG A 26 -6.51 6.13 -8.64
N TYR A 27 -7.63 6.63 -8.16
CA TYR A 27 -7.66 7.53 -7.03
C TYR A 27 -7.89 6.71 -5.76
N MET A 28 -7.08 6.96 -4.74
CA MET A 28 -7.32 6.43 -3.40
C MET A 28 -7.33 7.60 -2.44
N MET A 29 -8.43 7.76 -1.70
CA MET A 29 -8.51 8.85 -0.73
C MET A 29 -7.63 8.53 0.47
N ILE A 30 -6.55 9.27 0.64
CA ILE A 30 -5.71 9.20 1.83
C ILE A 30 -6.26 10.18 2.86
N THR A 31 -6.96 9.66 3.87
CA THR A 31 -7.40 10.46 5.01
C THR A 31 -6.22 10.81 5.91
N LYS A 32 -6.36 11.84 6.75
CA LYS A 32 -5.36 12.16 7.79
C LYS A 32 -5.02 10.98 8.70
N ASN A 33 -5.95 10.03 8.89
CA ASN A 33 -5.64 8.82 9.66
C ASN A 33 -4.80 7.83 8.85
N ARG A 34 -5.10 7.62 7.56
CA ARG A 34 -4.30 6.77 6.67
C ARG A 34 -2.88 7.28 6.53
N GLU A 35 -2.72 8.58 6.30
CA GLU A 35 -1.41 9.26 6.25
C GLU A 35 -0.60 8.96 7.52
N LYS A 36 -1.19 9.18 8.71
CA LYS A 36 -0.54 8.83 9.98
C LYS A 36 -0.21 7.34 10.12
N GLN A 37 -1.00 6.44 9.55
CA GLN A 37 -0.66 5.02 9.56
C GLN A 37 0.47 4.71 8.58
N LEU A 38 0.54 5.37 7.43
CA LEU A 38 1.63 5.22 6.46
C LEU A 38 2.98 5.56 7.10
N ASP A 39 3.06 6.69 7.81
CA ASP A 39 4.27 7.09 8.54
C ASP A 39 4.65 6.07 9.62
N LYS A 40 3.68 5.67 10.45
CA LYS A 40 3.90 4.69 11.52
C LYS A 40 4.33 3.32 10.99
N MET A 41 3.77 2.88 9.87
CA MET A 41 4.15 1.60 9.28
C MET A 41 5.49 1.71 8.57
N LYS A 42 5.88 2.88 8.05
CA LYS A 42 7.23 3.10 7.53
C LYS A 42 8.26 2.95 8.64
N GLU A 43 8.04 3.60 9.78
CA GLU A 43 8.89 3.43 10.97
C GLU A 43 8.92 1.97 11.45
N PHE A 44 7.78 1.29 11.43
CA PHE A 44 7.69 -0.11 11.83
C PHE A 44 8.48 -1.05 10.91
N ILE A 45 8.43 -0.82 9.59
CA ILE A 45 9.08 -1.66 8.58
C ILE A 45 10.59 -1.39 8.53
N LEU A 46 10.98 -0.11 8.52
CA LEU A 46 12.39 0.27 8.39
C LEU A 46 13.16 0.22 9.72
N GLY A 47 12.46 0.21 10.86
CA GLY A 47 13.08 0.27 12.17
C GLY A 47 14.02 1.47 12.30
N ASP A 48 15.25 1.21 12.72
CA ASP A 48 16.30 2.23 12.89
C ASP A 48 16.70 2.93 11.58
N GLN A 49 16.32 2.38 10.42
CA GLN A 49 16.59 2.97 9.12
C GLN A 49 15.57 4.05 8.71
N ALA A 50 14.45 4.21 9.42
CA ALA A 50 13.33 5.05 8.97
C ALA A 50 13.66 6.55 8.76
N GLY A 51 14.66 7.06 9.48
CA GLY A 51 15.15 8.44 9.39
C GLY A 51 16.45 8.61 8.59
N GLN A 52 16.93 7.55 7.95
CA GLN A 52 18.22 7.56 7.25
C GLN A 52 18.06 8.04 5.81
N MET A 53 19.10 8.70 5.28
CA MET A 53 19.12 9.17 3.89
C MET A 53 19.26 8.02 2.88
N PHE A 54 19.93 6.95 3.28
CA PHE A 54 20.15 5.74 2.50
C PHE A 54 19.74 4.55 3.35
N HIS A 55 18.94 3.64 2.78
CA HIS A 55 18.60 2.37 3.41
C HIS A 55 19.56 1.28 2.93
N MET A 56 19.97 0.40 3.84
CA MET A 56 20.79 -0.76 3.52
C MET A 56 19.97 -2.00 3.84
N PHE A 57 19.51 -2.68 2.79
CA PHE A 57 18.75 -3.91 2.92
C PHE A 57 19.67 -5.10 2.69
N ASP A 58 19.57 -6.07 3.58
CA ASP A 58 20.27 -7.34 3.54
C ASP A 58 19.29 -8.47 3.90
N THR A 59 19.79 -9.71 3.95
CA THR A 59 18.99 -10.85 4.35
C THR A 59 18.42 -10.70 5.78
N SER A 60 19.10 -9.97 6.66
CA SER A 60 18.62 -9.70 8.02
C SER A 60 17.33 -8.88 8.00
N PHE A 61 17.24 -7.87 7.12
CA PHE A 61 16.03 -7.08 6.92
C PHE A 61 14.82 -7.97 6.60
N SER A 62 14.99 -8.98 5.74
CA SER A 62 13.94 -9.93 5.40
C SER A 62 13.43 -10.70 6.61
N TYR A 63 14.33 -11.12 7.52
CA TYR A 63 13.93 -11.78 8.76
C TYR A 63 13.25 -10.85 9.74
N ASP A 64 13.68 -9.58 9.82
CA ASP A 64 13.01 -8.57 10.62
C ASP A 64 11.58 -8.30 10.12
N ILE A 65 11.38 -8.27 8.80
CA ILE A 65 10.05 -8.21 8.19
C ILE A 65 9.20 -9.43 8.58
N LEU A 66 9.75 -10.64 8.50
CA LEU A 66 9.04 -11.87 8.85
C LEU A 66 8.63 -11.90 10.33
N ALA A 67 9.56 -11.56 11.23
CA ALA A 67 9.28 -11.48 12.67
C ALA A 67 8.27 -10.36 12.98
N GLY A 68 8.50 -9.18 12.42
CA GLY A 68 7.64 -8.01 12.53
C GLY A 68 6.22 -8.27 12.04
N PHE A 69 6.04 -9.07 10.99
CA PHE A 69 4.72 -9.46 10.49
C PHE A 69 3.90 -10.21 11.53
N TYR A 70 4.48 -11.21 12.20
CA TYR A 70 3.72 -11.99 13.19
C TYR A 70 3.36 -11.14 14.42
N ASP A 71 4.25 -10.22 14.78
CA ASP A 71 4.02 -9.19 15.78
C ASP A 71 2.87 -8.25 15.38
N PHE A 72 2.89 -7.75 14.14
CA PHE A 72 1.85 -6.92 13.55
C PHE A 72 0.50 -7.65 13.51
N LYS A 73 0.48 -8.88 12.99
CA LYS A 73 -0.69 -9.75 12.90
C LYS A 73 -1.29 -9.99 14.28
N HIS A 74 -0.45 -10.23 15.29
CA HIS A 74 -0.93 -10.35 16.66
C HIS A 74 -1.59 -9.03 17.11
N ARG A 75 -0.87 -7.90 17.00
CA ARG A 75 -1.35 -6.57 17.46
C ARG A 75 -2.66 -6.13 16.82
N ILE A 76 -2.88 -6.38 15.52
CA ILE A 76 -4.11 -5.95 14.83
C ILE A 76 -5.35 -6.77 15.24
N TYR A 77 -5.17 -8.00 15.74
CA TYR A 77 -6.25 -8.88 16.15
C TYR A 77 -6.44 -9.02 17.66
N THR A 78 -5.41 -8.82 18.49
CA THR A 78 -5.48 -9.00 19.95
C THR A 78 -5.56 -7.70 20.74
N LYS A 79 -5.06 -6.57 20.23
CA LYS A 79 -5.25 -5.27 20.91
C LYS A 79 -6.66 -4.76 20.62
N ASN A 80 -7.51 -4.87 21.64
CA ASN A 80 -8.97 -4.74 21.61
C ASN A 80 -9.52 -3.63 20.69
N THR A 81 -10.26 -4.12 19.69
CA THR A 81 -11.30 -3.43 18.91
C THR A 81 -10.88 -2.17 18.14
N LYS A 82 -9.94 -2.34 17.21
CA LYS A 82 -9.99 -1.54 15.97
C LYS A 82 -11.23 -1.95 15.17
N ASN A 83 -12.13 -1.01 14.91
CA ASN A 83 -13.26 -1.24 14.00
C ASN A 83 -12.75 -1.57 12.58
N PRO A 84 -13.57 -2.09 11.65
CA PRO A 84 -13.08 -2.51 10.35
C PRO A 84 -12.36 -1.39 9.58
N ALA A 85 -12.81 -0.14 9.68
CA ALA A 85 -12.13 1.01 9.09
C ALA A 85 -10.72 1.23 9.63
N GLN A 86 -10.52 1.17 10.95
CA GLN A 86 -9.19 1.29 11.55
C GLN A 86 -8.28 0.11 11.20
N LYS A 87 -8.83 -1.10 11.08
CA LYS A 87 -8.08 -2.27 10.60
C LYS A 87 -7.67 -2.10 9.14
N PHE A 88 -8.55 -1.52 8.34
CA PHE A 88 -8.28 -1.21 6.95
C PHE A 88 -7.13 -0.23 6.81
N ASP A 89 -7.18 0.92 7.50
CA ASP A 89 -6.12 1.93 7.39
C ASP A 89 -4.74 1.38 7.79
N VAL A 90 -4.70 0.56 8.85
CA VAL A 90 -3.47 -0.05 9.35
C VAL A 90 -2.96 -1.14 8.41
N LEU A 91 -3.84 -2.00 7.90
CA LEU A 91 -3.47 -3.08 6.99
C LEU A 91 -3.03 -2.54 5.62
N PHE A 92 -3.73 -1.52 5.13
CA PHE A 92 -3.35 -0.76 3.94
C PHE A 92 -1.95 -0.19 4.09
N ALA A 93 -1.71 0.60 5.14
CA ALA A 93 -0.42 1.21 5.38
C ALA A 93 0.70 0.17 5.49
N TYR A 94 0.47 -0.93 6.21
CA TYR A 94 1.47 -2.00 6.34
C TYR A 94 1.82 -2.63 4.99
N THR A 95 0.79 -2.97 4.20
CA THR A 95 0.99 -3.59 2.88
C THR A 95 1.64 -2.62 1.91
N TYR A 96 1.31 -1.33 1.99
CA TYR A 96 1.93 -0.29 1.17
C TYR A 96 3.44 -0.22 1.44
N GLN A 97 3.86 -0.19 2.70
CA GLN A 97 5.28 -0.12 3.05
C GLN A 97 6.03 -1.42 2.71
N LEU A 98 5.38 -2.59 2.81
CA LEU A 98 5.96 -3.84 2.30
C LEU A 98 6.16 -3.84 0.77
N LYS A 99 5.28 -3.16 0.04
CA LYS A 99 5.40 -3.01 -1.42
C LYS A 99 6.50 -2.02 -1.79
N GLU A 100 6.63 -0.93 -1.03
CA GLU A 100 7.62 0.11 -1.26
C GLU A 100 9.05 -0.39 -0.97
N TYR A 101 9.21 -1.18 0.09
CA TYR A 101 10.49 -1.76 0.50
C TYR A 101 10.49 -3.27 0.18
N ASP A 102 10.36 -3.62 -1.10
CA ASP A 102 10.14 -4.98 -1.60
C ASP A 102 11.37 -5.90 -1.57
N CYS A 103 12.53 -5.39 -1.17
CA CYS A 103 13.79 -6.14 -1.07
C CYS A 103 13.65 -7.43 -0.24
N TRP A 104 12.72 -7.47 0.73
CA TRP A 104 12.45 -8.67 1.53
C TRP A 104 12.02 -9.89 0.69
N MET A 105 11.46 -9.64 -0.50
CA MET A 105 11.03 -10.70 -1.43
C MET A 105 12.20 -11.30 -2.21
N GLN A 106 13.29 -10.55 -2.40
CA GLN A 106 14.42 -10.92 -3.26
C GLN A 106 15.61 -11.45 -2.44
N ASP A 107 15.85 -10.86 -1.27
CA ASP A 107 16.97 -11.21 -0.41
C ASP A 107 16.50 -11.99 0.83
N ASN A 108 15.93 -13.17 0.61
CA ASN A 108 15.53 -14.09 1.69
C ASN A 108 15.97 -15.52 1.40
N GLU A 109 16.20 -16.30 2.47
CA GLU A 109 16.51 -17.73 2.37
C GLU A 109 15.25 -18.62 2.44
N GLY A 110 14.06 -18.07 2.17
CA GLY A 110 12.77 -18.75 2.25
C GLY A 110 12.00 -18.54 3.56
N GLY A 111 10.87 -19.24 3.72
CA GLY A 111 10.01 -19.16 4.91
C GLY A 111 8.97 -18.02 4.90
N MET A 112 8.89 -17.27 3.81
CA MET A 112 7.95 -16.14 3.64
C MET A 112 6.53 -16.59 3.26
N GLU A 113 6.33 -17.86 2.90
CA GLU A 113 5.05 -18.40 2.40
C GLU A 113 3.93 -18.20 3.42
N GLY A 114 4.25 -18.46 4.69
CA GLY A 114 3.32 -18.31 5.80
C GLY A 114 2.86 -16.86 5.94
N MET A 115 3.80 -15.92 5.89
CA MET A 115 3.51 -14.48 5.95
C MET A 115 2.61 -14.04 4.80
N VAL A 116 2.99 -14.35 3.55
CA VAL A 116 2.23 -13.93 2.36
C VAL A 116 0.80 -14.50 2.40
N LYS A 117 0.66 -15.79 2.72
CA LYS A 117 -0.63 -16.46 2.84
C LYS A 117 -1.50 -15.85 3.94
N ASP A 118 -0.90 -15.54 5.09
CA ASP A 118 -1.62 -14.94 6.20
C ASP A 118 -2.05 -13.50 5.86
N LEU A 119 -1.18 -12.69 5.25
CA LEU A 119 -1.49 -11.33 4.82
C LEU A 119 -2.64 -11.31 3.81
N ALA A 120 -2.61 -12.22 2.82
CA ALA A 120 -3.70 -12.40 1.88
C ALA A 120 -5.02 -12.77 2.59
N GLY A 121 -4.95 -13.67 3.57
CA GLY A 121 -6.10 -14.05 4.39
C GLY A 121 -6.63 -12.90 5.25
N MET A 122 -5.77 -12.00 5.72
CA MET A 122 -6.17 -10.79 6.45
C MET A 122 -6.98 -9.86 5.55
N TRP A 123 -6.50 -9.58 4.35
CA TRP A 123 -7.22 -8.80 3.34
C TRP A 123 -8.54 -9.45 2.96
N LYS A 124 -8.54 -10.76 2.66
CA LYS A 124 -9.75 -11.51 2.33
C LYS A 124 -10.82 -11.44 3.41
N ARG A 125 -10.44 -11.52 4.69
CA ARG A 125 -11.39 -11.36 5.81
C ARG A 125 -11.89 -9.93 5.92
N LEU A 126 -11.03 -8.95 5.70
CA LEU A 126 -11.38 -7.54 5.87
C LEU A 126 -12.30 -7.03 4.76
N LEU A 127 -12.01 -7.38 3.51
CA LEU A 127 -12.75 -6.95 2.32
C LEU A 127 -14.17 -7.53 2.21
N LYS A 128 -14.54 -8.49 3.07
CA LYS A 128 -15.93 -8.94 3.25
C LYS A 128 -16.85 -7.88 3.86
N ASN A 129 -16.29 -6.84 4.47
CA ASN A 129 -17.07 -5.72 4.99
C ASN A 129 -17.50 -4.77 3.87
N THR A 130 -18.61 -4.08 4.09
CA THR A 130 -19.09 -3.02 3.19
C THR A 130 -18.17 -1.81 3.21
N ASP A 131 -18.30 -0.94 2.21
CA ASP A 131 -17.53 0.30 2.10
C ASP A 131 -17.69 1.20 3.32
N GLU A 132 -18.91 1.33 3.83
CA GLU A 132 -19.21 2.14 5.01
C GLU A 132 -18.49 1.59 6.25
N LYS A 133 -18.47 0.25 6.43
CA LYS A 133 -17.78 -0.37 7.57
C LYS A 133 -16.26 -0.21 7.47
N LEU A 134 -15.72 -0.22 6.26
CA LEU A 134 -14.30 0.01 5.99
C LEU A 134 -13.93 1.51 6.01
N GLY A 135 -14.91 2.40 6.05
CA GLY A 135 -14.68 3.85 5.99
C GLY A 135 -14.02 4.27 4.69
N ILE A 136 -14.37 3.59 3.59
CA ILE A 136 -13.88 3.89 2.24
C ILE A 136 -15.06 4.27 1.36
N ASP A 137 -14.80 5.06 0.32
CA ASP A 137 -15.76 5.26 -0.75
C ASP A 137 -15.67 4.11 -1.76
N GLY A 138 -16.83 3.72 -2.30
CA GLY A 138 -16.94 2.64 -3.29
C GLY A 138 -16.54 3.06 -4.71
N GLU A 139 -16.48 4.36 -5.00
CA GLU A 139 -16.26 4.91 -6.35
C GLU A 139 -14.77 4.98 -6.71
N TYR A 140 -13.93 5.38 -5.77
CA TYR A 140 -12.50 5.60 -5.95
C TYR A 140 -11.66 4.67 -5.07
N THR A 141 -11.85 4.74 -3.74
CA THR A 141 -10.96 4.03 -2.82
C THR A 141 -11.09 2.51 -2.94
N ARG A 142 -12.30 1.93 -3.03
CA ARG A 142 -12.45 0.48 -3.23
C ARG A 142 -11.72 -0.01 -4.50
N PRO A 143 -12.01 0.50 -5.71
CA PRO A 143 -11.32 0.03 -6.91
C PRO A 143 -9.81 0.31 -6.85
N GLY A 144 -9.39 1.43 -6.27
CA GLY A 144 -7.97 1.74 -6.05
C GLY A 144 -7.26 0.69 -5.17
N VAL A 145 -7.90 0.24 -4.09
CA VAL A 145 -7.34 -0.77 -3.20
C VAL A 145 -7.27 -2.14 -3.87
N LEU A 146 -8.31 -2.52 -4.62
CA LEU A 146 -8.31 -3.79 -5.34
C LEU A 146 -7.19 -3.82 -6.39
N GLN A 147 -6.98 -2.73 -7.11
CA GLN A 147 -5.85 -2.64 -8.04
C GLN A 147 -4.52 -2.69 -7.28
N PHE A 148 -4.36 -1.93 -6.20
CA PHE A 148 -3.16 -1.98 -5.36
C PHE A 148 -2.83 -3.40 -4.87
N LEU A 149 -3.84 -4.17 -4.45
CA LEU A 149 -3.65 -5.56 -4.01
C LEU A 149 -3.34 -6.51 -5.17
N GLN A 150 -3.86 -6.22 -6.37
CA GLN A 150 -3.51 -6.93 -7.58
C GLN A 150 -2.04 -6.68 -7.97
N ASP A 151 -1.60 -5.42 -7.93
CA ASP A 151 -0.21 -5.07 -8.22
C ASP A 151 0.75 -5.70 -7.18
N PHE A 152 0.35 -5.69 -5.89
CA PHE A 152 1.12 -6.35 -4.84
C PHE A 152 1.17 -7.87 -5.03
N LYS A 153 0.06 -8.49 -5.43
CA LYS A 153 0.01 -9.92 -5.78
C LYS A 153 0.99 -10.24 -6.90
N GLU A 154 0.98 -9.45 -7.98
CA GLU A 154 1.86 -9.63 -9.13
C GLU A 154 3.33 -9.47 -8.73
N LEU A 155 3.65 -8.48 -7.89
CA LEU A 155 5.00 -8.29 -7.36
C LEU A 155 5.47 -9.52 -6.57
N VAL A 156 4.68 -9.98 -5.61
CA VAL A 156 5.03 -11.13 -4.76
C VAL A 156 5.13 -12.43 -5.57
N GLU A 157 4.22 -12.63 -6.54
CA GLU A 157 4.20 -13.85 -7.35
C GLU A 157 5.28 -13.82 -8.45
N SER A 158 5.72 -12.67 -8.92
CA SER A 158 6.78 -12.55 -9.93
C SER A 158 8.20 -12.59 -9.36
N ALA A 159 8.36 -12.50 -8.03
CA ALA A 159 9.67 -12.54 -7.39
C ALA A 159 10.44 -13.87 -7.62
N TYR A 160 9.78 -14.92 -8.12
CA TYR A 160 10.39 -16.24 -8.34
C TYR A 160 9.93 -16.81 -9.69
N SER A 161 10.79 -17.60 -10.34
CA SER A 161 10.48 -18.26 -11.62
C SER A 161 9.35 -19.29 -11.49
N GLU A 162 9.28 -19.98 -10.34
CA GLU A 162 8.12 -20.77 -9.91
C GLU A 162 7.65 -20.18 -8.57
N PRO A 163 6.51 -19.46 -8.53
CA PRO A 163 6.13 -18.71 -7.34
C PRO A 163 5.85 -19.67 -6.17
N PRO A 164 6.65 -19.65 -5.09
CA PRO A 164 6.36 -20.47 -3.90
C PRO A 164 5.12 -19.94 -3.16
N PHE A 165 4.73 -18.69 -3.45
CA PHE A 165 3.67 -17.97 -2.78
C PHE A 165 2.47 -17.75 -3.71
N LYS A 166 1.27 -17.72 -3.13
CA LYS A 166 0.06 -17.24 -3.82
C LYS A 166 -0.69 -16.24 -2.96
N PHE A 167 -0.70 -14.97 -3.35
CA PHE A 167 -1.44 -13.93 -2.64
C PHE A 167 -2.91 -13.97 -3.09
N LYS A 168 -3.74 -14.68 -2.31
CA LYS A 168 -5.16 -14.92 -2.60
C LYS A 168 -6.05 -14.09 -1.66
N TYR A 169 -6.32 -12.85 -2.04
CA TYR A 169 -7.12 -11.92 -1.23
C TYR A 169 -8.61 -11.88 -1.63
N ASN A 170 -8.97 -12.41 -2.80
CA ASN A 170 -10.34 -12.61 -3.29
C ASN A 170 -10.76 -14.09 -3.24
#